data_AF-A0A6I6H3T5-F1
#
_entry.id   AF-A0A6I6H3T5-F1
#
_cell.length_a   1.000
_cell.length_b   1.000
_cell.length_c   1.000
_cell.angle_alpha   90.00
_cell.angle_beta   90.00
_cell.angle_gamma   90.00
#
_symmetry.space_group_name_H-M   'P 1'
#
loop_
_entity.id
_entity.type
_entity.pdbx_description
1 polymer ?
#
loop_
_entity_poly.entity_id
_entity_poly.type
_entity_poly.pdbx_seq_one_letter_code
_entity_poly.pdbx_strand_id
1 'polypeptide(L)'
;MKKTSNHRQRGAALIELALITPLLLLLTFITTEFGRAMYEYNLVVKSTRDAVRYLSVQTPGTRITEARNLMVYGNTAGTGTPLARGLSLSNVPVGTCCTWQETGANPLITTVTVRISSYSFHSLFPSVMGVVFANANGNIVFSDITATMRAPS
;
A
#
# COMPACT_ATOMS: atom_id res chain seq x y z
N MET A 1 -22.08 -1.82 -65.99
CA MET A 1 -22.21 -1.31 -64.61
C MET A 1 -21.12 -1.95 -63.75
N LYS A 2 -20.21 -1.16 -63.17
CA LYS A 2 -18.92 -1.59 -62.59
C LYS A 2 -19.13 -2.05 -61.12
N LYS A 3 -18.93 -3.34 -60.84
CA LYS A 3 -18.97 -3.90 -59.47
C LYS A 3 -17.74 -3.43 -58.68
N THR A 4 -17.91 -2.52 -57.73
CA THR A 4 -16.85 -2.08 -56.82
C THR A 4 -16.73 -3.08 -55.67
N SER A 5 -15.58 -3.77 -55.58
CA SER A 5 -15.30 -4.79 -54.57
C SER A 5 -15.02 -4.18 -53.20
N ASN A 6 -15.90 -4.43 -52.24
CA ASN A 6 -15.84 -3.92 -50.87
C ASN A 6 -14.86 -4.71 -49.95
N HIS A 7 -13.84 -5.35 -50.55
CA HIS A 7 -12.97 -6.31 -49.84
C HIS A 7 -11.71 -5.68 -49.23
N ARG A 8 -11.42 -4.41 -49.53
CA ARG A 8 -10.18 -3.72 -49.08
C ARG A 8 -10.27 -3.11 -47.68
N GLN A 9 -11.47 -2.90 -47.12
CA GLN A 9 -11.61 -2.26 -45.80
C GLN A 9 -11.43 -3.20 -44.61
N ARG A 10 -11.56 -4.53 -44.79
CA ARG A 10 -11.45 -5.50 -43.69
C ARG A 10 -10.04 -5.61 -43.08
N GLY A 11 -8.99 -5.46 -43.90
CA GLY A 11 -7.60 -5.52 -43.42
C GLY A 11 -7.13 -4.23 -42.75
N ALA A 12 -7.63 -3.07 -43.19
CA ALA A 12 -7.23 -1.77 -42.64
C ALA A 12 -7.66 -1.60 -41.17
N ALA A 13 -8.88 -2.04 -40.82
CA ALA A 13 -9.39 -1.97 -39.46
C ALA A 13 -8.58 -2.82 -38.46
N LEU A 14 -8.06 -3.99 -38.90
CA LEU A 14 -7.18 -4.82 -38.06
C LEU A 14 -5.84 -4.14 -37.77
N ILE A 15 -5.29 -3.43 -38.76
CA ILE A 15 -4.02 -2.70 -38.62
C ILE A 15 -4.20 -1.48 -37.69
N GLU A 16 -5.30 -0.74 -37.85
CA GLU A 16 -5.63 0.40 -36.99
C GLU A 16 -5.81 -0.03 -35.53
N LEU A 17 -6.53 -1.14 -35.29
CA LEU A 17 -6.64 -1.73 -33.96
C LEU A 17 -5.28 -2.18 -33.43
N ALA A 18 -4.44 -2.82 -34.25
CA ALA A 18 -3.12 -3.28 -33.83
C ALA A 18 -2.20 -2.12 -33.40
N LEU A 19 -2.34 -0.93 -34.00
CA LEU A 19 -1.59 0.26 -33.62
C LEU A 19 -2.11 0.91 -32.32
N ILE A 20 -3.42 0.88 -32.07
CA ILE A 20 -4.03 1.48 -30.88
C ILE A 20 -3.93 0.56 -29.65
N THR A 21 -4.03 -0.75 -29.86
CA THR A 21 -3.98 -1.78 -28.80
C THR A 21 -2.81 -1.61 -27.83
N PRO A 22 -1.54 -1.39 -28.26
CA PRO A 22 -0.45 -1.23 -27.31
C PRO A 22 -0.63 -0.04 -26.37
N LEU A 23 -1.15 1.09 -26.87
CA LEU A 23 -1.45 2.26 -26.05
C LEU A 23 -2.57 1.96 -25.04
N LEU A 24 -3.63 1.29 -25.50
CA LEU A 24 -4.77 0.92 -24.66
C LEU A 24 -4.35 -0.04 -23.53
N LEU A 25 -3.57 -1.07 -23.87
CA LEU A 25 -3.02 -2.03 -22.90
C LEU A 25 -2.13 -1.33 -21.87
N LEU A 26 -1.22 -0.46 -22.32
CA LEU A 26 -0.37 0.32 -21.44
C LEU A 26 -1.20 1.14 -20.44
N LEU A 27 -2.25 1.82 -20.90
CA LEU A 27 -3.14 2.58 -20.02
C LEU A 27 -3.86 1.68 -19.01
N THR A 28 -4.37 0.52 -19.44
CA THR A 28 -5.07 -0.42 -18.55
C THR A 28 -4.16 -1.02 -17.49
N PHE A 29 -2.91 -1.36 -17.83
CA PHE A 29 -1.97 -1.91 -16.86
C PHE A 29 -1.52 -0.86 -15.85
N ILE A 30 -1.20 0.37 -16.31
CA ILE A 30 -0.81 1.47 -15.43
C ILE A 30 -1.93 1.77 -14.42
N THR A 31 -3.16 1.94 -14.90
CA THR A 31 -4.30 2.27 -14.03
C THR A 31 -4.63 1.14 -13.05
N THR A 32 -4.53 -0.12 -13.49
CA THR A 32 -4.77 -1.28 -12.63
C THR A 32 -3.70 -1.42 -11.53
N GLU A 33 -2.42 -1.32 -11.89
CA GLU A 33 -1.33 -1.40 -10.91
C GLU A 33 -1.36 -0.22 -9.93
N PHE A 34 -1.62 0.99 -10.42
CA PHE A 34 -1.78 2.16 -9.56
C PHE A 34 -2.97 2.01 -8.60
N GLY A 35 -4.12 1.53 -9.10
CA GLY A 35 -5.30 1.29 -8.28
C GLY A 35 -5.02 0.27 -7.16
N ARG A 36 -4.32 -0.82 -7.47
CA ARG A 36 -3.92 -1.82 -6.47
C ARG A 36 -2.93 -1.26 -5.45
N ALA A 37 -1.90 -0.56 -5.91
CA ALA A 37 -0.90 0.05 -5.02
C ALA A 37 -1.56 1.03 -4.05
N MET A 38 -2.49 1.86 -4.55
CA MET A 38 -3.23 2.80 -3.73
C MET A 38 -4.19 2.09 -2.75
N TYR A 39 -4.83 1.01 -3.17
CA TYR A 39 -5.68 0.20 -2.29
C TYR A 39 -4.88 -0.41 -1.12
N GLU A 40 -3.76 -1.07 -1.41
CA GLU A 40 -2.88 -1.63 -0.37
C GLU A 40 -2.33 -0.55 0.56
N TYR A 41 -1.91 0.60 0.02
CA TYR A 41 -1.44 1.74 0.84
C TYR A 41 -2.52 2.21 1.82
N ASN A 42 -3.77 2.40 1.36
CA ASN A 42 -4.86 2.84 2.24
C ASN A 42 -5.22 1.81 3.31
N LEU A 43 -5.15 0.52 3.00
CA LEU A 43 -5.34 -0.55 3.99
C LEU A 43 -4.29 -0.47 5.10
N VAL A 44 -3.02 -0.28 4.74
CA VAL A 44 -1.91 -0.16 5.71
C VAL A 44 -2.03 1.12 6.54
N VAL A 45 -2.43 2.24 5.95
CA VAL A 45 -2.70 3.49 6.69
C VAL A 45 -3.85 3.28 7.68
N LYS A 46 -4.92 2.59 7.27
CA LYS A 46 -6.05 2.30 8.14
C LYS A 46 -5.63 1.42 9.32
N SER A 47 -4.89 0.33 9.09
CA SER A 47 -4.42 -0.55 10.16
C SER A 47 -3.47 0.16 11.13
N THR A 48 -2.62 1.08 10.63
CA THR A 48 -1.74 1.91 11.47
C THR A 48 -2.55 2.81 12.41
N ARG A 49 -3.63 3.42 11.92
CA ARG A 49 -4.54 4.24 12.73
C ARG A 49 -5.30 3.40 13.75
N ASP A 50 -5.76 2.21 13.36
CA ASP A 50 -6.44 1.29 14.28
C ASP A 50 -5.49 0.83 15.40
N ALA A 51 -4.21 0.57 15.08
CA ALA A 51 -3.18 0.22 16.06
C ALA A 51 -2.81 1.37 17.00
N VAL A 52 -2.66 2.60 16.48
CA VAL A 52 -2.37 3.76 17.34
C VAL A 52 -3.53 4.06 18.29
N ARG A 53 -4.78 3.91 17.82
CA ARG A 53 -6.01 4.03 18.64
C ARG A 53 -6.07 2.93 19.70
N TYR A 54 -5.64 1.72 19.35
CA TYR A 54 -5.56 0.63 20.31
C TYR A 54 -4.55 0.96 21.40
N LEU A 55 -3.33 1.40 21.06
CA LEU A 55 -2.30 1.74 22.03
C LEU A 55 -2.59 3.00 22.84
N SER A 56 -3.37 3.95 22.31
CA SER A 56 -3.67 5.18 23.03
C SER A 56 -4.49 4.96 24.29
N VAL A 57 -5.23 3.85 24.40
CA VAL A 57 -6.00 3.49 25.60
C VAL A 57 -5.31 2.45 26.48
N GLN A 58 -4.13 1.96 26.08
CA GLN A 58 -3.35 1.00 26.87
C GLN A 58 -2.33 1.71 27.73
N THR A 59 -1.89 1.04 28.80
CA THR A 59 -0.75 1.48 29.59
C THR A 59 0.49 1.62 28.69
N PRO A 60 1.23 2.75 28.76
CA PRO A 60 2.45 2.95 27.96
C PRO A 60 3.43 1.78 28.08
N GLY A 61 4.02 1.37 26.96
CA GLY A 61 4.96 0.24 26.91
C GLY A 61 4.30 -1.15 26.94
N THR A 62 2.98 -1.25 27.10
CA THR A 62 2.26 -2.53 27.12
C THR A 62 1.58 -2.83 25.78
N ARG A 63 1.24 -4.10 25.54
CA ARG A 63 0.46 -4.56 24.38
C ARG A 63 1.01 -4.20 22.99
N ILE A 64 2.33 -4.00 22.90
CA ILE A 64 3.04 -3.67 21.65
C ILE A 64 2.87 -4.81 20.63
N THR A 65 2.94 -6.06 21.08
CA THR A 65 2.79 -7.22 20.19
C THR A 65 1.43 -7.25 19.52
N GLU A 66 0.35 -6.98 20.25
CA GLU A 66 -1.00 -6.92 19.73
C GLU A 66 -1.18 -5.75 18.76
N ALA A 67 -0.56 -4.60 19.04
CA ALA A 67 -0.57 -3.46 18.11
C ALA A 67 0.17 -3.78 16.81
N ARG A 68 1.32 -4.47 16.87
CA ARG A 68 2.05 -4.94 15.69
C ARG A 68 1.21 -5.92 14.87
N ASN A 69 0.51 -6.82 15.55
CA ASN A 69 -0.39 -7.77 14.91
C ASN A 69 -1.56 -7.04 14.23
N LEU A 70 -2.11 -6.01 14.85
CA LEU A 70 -3.14 -5.15 14.23
C LEU A 70 -2.61 -4.46 12.96
N MET A 71 -1.37 -3.97 12.97
CA MET A 71 -0.76 -3.30 11.83
C MET A 71 -0.55 -4.23 10.64
N VAL A 72 -0.09 -5.47 10.89
CA VAL A 72 0.27 -6.44 9.84
C VAL A 72 -0.93 -7.27 9.38
N TYR A 73 -1.75 -7.75 10.32
CA TYR A 73 -2.81 -8.73 10.07
C TYR A 73 -4.23 -8.16 10.28
N GLY A 74 -4.37 -6.95 10.82
CA GLY A 74 -5.67 -6.35 11.12
C GLY A 74 -6.38 -6.95 12.33
N ASN A 75 -5.71 -7.80 13.11
CA ASN A 75 -6.26 -8.42 14.31
C ASN A 75 -5.19 -8.53 15.41
N THR A 76 -5.61 -8.54 16.68
CA THR A 76 -4.70 -8.63 17.83
C THR A 76 -4.05 -10.00 17.99
N ALA A 77 -4.68 -11.06 17.49
CA ALA A 77 -4.20 -12.44 17.59
C ALA A 77 -3.02 -12.75 16.63
N GLY A 78 -2.76 -11.89 15.63
CA GLY A 78 -1.70 -12.10 14.64
C GLY A 78 -1.97 -13.27 13.69
N THR A 79 -3.24 -13.63 13.52
CA THR A 79 -3.64 -14.78 12.70
C THR A 79 -4.05 -14.36 11.29
N GLY A 80 -3.90 -15.27 10.32
CA GLY A 80 -4.33 -15.05 8.94
C GLY A 80 -3.22 -14.52 8.03
N THR A 81 -3.62 -14.07 6.84
CA THR A 81 -2.71 -13.47 5.86
C THR A 81 -2.46 -12.00 6.17
N PRO A 82 -1.24 -11.48 5.92
CA PRO A 82 -0.98 -10.04 6.03
C PRO A 82 -1.94 -9.21 5.18
N LEU A 83 -2.25 -8.00 5.64
CA LEU A 83 -3.17 -7.07 4.98
C LEU A 83 -2.70 -6.63 3.59
N ALA A 84 -1.38 -6.66 3.37
CA ALA A 84 -0.76 -6.26 2.11
C ALA A 84 0.42 -7.18 1.78
N ARG A 85 0.68 -7.37 0.48
CA ARG A 85 1.78 -8.24 0.05
C ARG A 85 3.12 -7.57 0.35
N GLY A 86 4.05 -8.30 0.96
CA GLY A 86 5.34 -7.74 1.38
C GLY A 86 5.30 -7.02 2.72
N LEU A 87 4.13 -6.96 3.39
CA LEU A 87 4.02 -6.49 4.76
C LEU A 87 4.27 -7.65 5.71
N SER A 88 5.17 -7.45 6.68
CA SER A 88 5.48 -8.44 7.70
C SER A 88 5.88 -7.77 9.02
N LEU A 89 6.05 -8.59 10.06
CA LEU A 89 6.50 -8.12 11.37
C LEU A 89 7.91 -7.47 11.36
N SER A 90 8.71 -7.69 10.31
CA SER A 90 10.02 -7.02 10.16
C SER A 90 9.88 -5.54 9.82
N ASN A 91 8.79 -5.14 9.16
CA ASN A 91 8.46 -3.74 8.85
C ASN A 91 8.06 -2.95 10.09
N VAL A 92 7.82 -3.63 11.21
CA VAL A 92 7.32 -3.04 12.46
C VAL A 92 8.22 -3.53 13.61
N PRO A 93 9.41 -2.94 13.82
CA PRO A 93 10.34 -3.41 14.85
C PRO A 93 9.86 -2.99 16.23
N VAL A 94 9.88 -3.90 17.22
CA VAL A 94 9.37 -3.65 18.58
C VAL A 94 9.96 -2.39 19.24
N GLY A 95 11.23 -2.07 18.98
CA GLY A 95 11.91 -0.92 19.60
C GLY A 95 11.65 0.43 18.93
N THR A 96 11.15 0.46 17.70
CA THR A 96 10.97 1.71 16.92
C THR A 96 9.56 1.90 16.39
N CYS A 97 8.71 0.86 16.47
CA CYS A 97 7.37 0.89 15.96
C CYS A 97 6.40 1.70 16.81
N CYS A 98 6.65 1.84 18.11
CA CYS A 98 5.76 2.48 19.06
C CYS A 98 6.58 3.34 20.02
N THR A 99 6.34 4.65 20.03
CA THR A 99 6.99 5.56 20.98
C THR A 99 5.94 6.35 21.75
N TRP A 100 6.18 6.54 23.04
CA TRP A 100 5.39 7.41 23.90
C TRP A 100 6.20 8.64 24.19
N GLN A 101 5.59 9.80 23.95
CA GLN A 101 6.18 11.08 24.29
C GLN A 101 5.24 11.81 25.23
N GLU A 102 5.76 12.15 26.41
CA GLU A 102 5.08 12.98 27.38
C GLU A 102 5.53 14.42 27.18
N THR A 103 4.59 15.36 27.20
CA THR A 103 4.91 16.78 27.04
C THR A 103 4.00 17.62 27.95
N GLY A 104 4.61 18.57 28.66
CA GLY A 104 3.91 19.56 29.49
C GLY A 104 4.06 19.34 31.00
N ALA A 105 3.58 20.33 31.77
CA ALA A 105 3.41 20.25 33.21
C ALA A 105 1.92 20.44 33.52
N ASN A 106 1.32 19.43 34.14
CA ASN A 106 -0.06 19.29 34.61
C ASN A 106 -1.18 20.07 33.83
N PRO A 107 -2.02 19.40 33.01
CA PRO A 107 -2.05 17.95 32.77
C PRO A 107 -0.92 17.49 31.85
N LEU A 108 -0.28 16.37 32.21
CA LEU A 108 0.66 15.68 31.33
C LEU A 108 -0.10 15.20 30.08
N ILE A 109 0.40 15.57 28.90
CA ILE A 109 -0.11 15.08 27.63
C ILE A 109 0.81 13.96 27.16
N THR A 110 0.29 12.73 27.16
CA THR A 110 0.98 11.59 26.57
C THR A 110 0.49 11.41 25.14
N THR A 111 1.43 11.31 24.21
CA THR A 111 1.16 10.97 22.81
C THR A 111 1.80 9.63 22.49
N VAL A 112 1.08 8.81 21.73
CA VAL A 112 1.60 7.57 21.17
C VAL A 112 1.78 7.75 19.67
N THR A 113 2.97 7.38 19.18
CA THR A 113 3.30 7.37 17.76
C THR A 113 3.57 5.94 17.32
N VAL A 114 2.93 5.52 16.24
CA VAL A 114 3.13 4.22 15.62
C VAL A 114 3.73 4.37 14.22
N ARG A 115 4.67 3.50 13.85
CA ARG A 115 5.38 3.53 12.56
C ARG A 115 5.49 2.16 11.90
N ILE A 116 5.21 2.11 10.60
CA ILE A 116 5.57 1.04 9.68
C ILE A 116 6.70 1.54 8.79
N SER A 117 7.80 0.80 8.77
CA SER A 117 8.99 1.11 7.98
C SER A 117 9.17 0.15 6.82
N SER A 118 9.82 0.62 5.75
CA SER A 118 10.30 -0.20 4.62
C SER A 118 9.24 -1.09 3.94
N TYR A 119 7.96 -0.69 3.97
CA TYR A 119 6.92 -1.39 3.23
C TYR A 119 7.11 -1.17 1.72
N SER A 120 7.10 -2.28 0.97
CA SER A 120 7.26 -2.26 -0.48
C SER A 120 6.14 -3.05 -1.14
N PHE A 121 5.49 -2.41 -2.10
CA PHE A 121 4.48 -3.03 -2.94
C PHE A 121 5.16 -3.80 -4.06
N HIS A 122 4.78 -5.07 -4.21
CA HIS A 122 5.27 -5.92 -5.28
C HIS A 122 4.38 -5.75 -6.51
N SER A 123 4.90 -5.10 -7.54
CA SER A 123 4.17 -4.90 -8.79
C SER A 123 4.04 -6.23 -9.54
N LEU A 124 2.87 -6.48 -10.12
CA LEU A 124 2.68 -7.65 -10.98
C LEU A 124 3.23 -7.44 -12.39
N PHE A 125 3.35 -6.17 -12.79
CA PHE A 125 3.82 -5.74 -14.10
C PHE A 125 4.93 -4.70 -13.93
N PRO A 126 6.15 -5.11 -13.50
CA PRO A 126 7.24 -4.19 -13.25
C PRO A 126 7.69 -3.43 -14.51
N SER A 127 7.41 -3.99 -15.69
CA SER A 127 7.52 -3.29 -16.96
C SER A 127 6.39 -3.68 -17.92
N VAL A 128 5.94 -2.72 -18.73
CA VAL A 128 4.99 -2.94 -19.83
C VAL A 128 5.56 -2.26 -21.07
N MET A 129 5.79 -3.03 -22.13
CA MET A 129 6.26 -2.52 -23.43
C MET A 129 7.54 -1.66 -23.33
N GLY A 130 8.48 -2.07 -22.48
CA GLY A 130 9.75 -1.38 -22.28
C GLY A 130 9.70 -0.17 -21.34
N VAL A 131 8.51 0.23 -20.87
CA VAL A 131 8.36 1.24 -19.81
C VAL A 131 8.47 0.53 -18.46
N VAL A 132 9.38 1.00 -17.60
CA VAL A 132 9.65 0.44 -16.27
C VAL A 132 8.88 1.24 -15.23
N PHE A 133 8.06 0.56 -14.42
CA PHE A 133 7.18 1.17 -13.40
C PHE A 133 7.61 0.89 -11.97
N ALA A 134 8.64 0.06 -11.80
CA ALA A 134 9.13 -0.36 -10.49
C ALA A 134 10.65 -0.29 -10.43
N ASN A 135 11.23 -0.45 -9.24
CA ASN A 135 12.68 -0.49 -9.09
C ASN A 135 13.29 -1.77 -9.73
N ALA A 136 14.61 -1.93 -9.66
CA ALA A 136 15.32 -3.08 -10.21
C ALA A 136 14.82 -4.45 -9.70
N ASN A 137 14.13 -4.48 -8.55
CA ASN A 137 13.54 -5.69 -7.97
C ASN A 137 12.04 -5.84 -8.28
N GLY A 138 11.47 -4.98 -9.12
CA GLY A 138 10.05 -4.99 -9.45
C GLY A 138 9.13 -4.44 -8.35
N ASN A 139 9.69 -3.71 -7.37
CA ASN A 139 8.95 -3.19 -6.23
C ASN A 139 8.79 -1.66 -6.27
N ILE A 140 7.69 -1.16 -5.71
CA ILE A 140 7.47 0.25 -5.39
C ILE A 140 7.67 0.42 -3.89
N VAL A 141 8.68 1.19 -3.49
CA VAL A 141 9.00 1.42 -2.07
C VAL A 141 8.19 2.61 -1.57
N PHE A 142 7.38 2.41 -0.53
CA PHE A 142 6.66 3.50 0.12
C PHE A 142 7.51 4.13 1.22
N SER A 143 7.26 5.41 1.49
CA SER A 143 7.79 6.09 2.67
C SER A 143 7.20 5.50 3.95
N ASP A 144 7.80 5.83 5.08
CA ASP A 144 7.32 5.39 6.39
C ASP A 144 5.89 5.86 6.64
N ILE A 145 5.03 4.92 7.04
CA ILE A 145 3.63 5.22 7.38
C ILE A 145 3.58 5.40 8.88
N THR A 146 3.19 6.60 9.32
CA THR A 146 3.14 6.97 10.73
C THR A 146 1.77 7.49 11.12
N ALA A 147 1.35 7.20 12.35
CA ALA A 147 0.16 7.77 12.96
C ALA A 147 0.44 8.15 14.41
N THR A 148 -0.09 9.29 14.85
CA THR A 148 0.04 9.78 16.22
C THR A 148 -1.33 10.03 16.83
N MET A 149 -1.50 9.66 18.10
CA MET A 149 -2.72 9.96 18.88
C MET A 149 -2.38 10.36 20.30
N ARG A 150 -3.25 11.18 20.89
CA ARG A 150 -3.21 11.49 22.32
C ARG A 150 -3.72 10.28 23.11
N ALA A 151 -2.95 9.85 24.10
CA ALA A 151 -3.40 8.95 25.15
C ALA A 151 -4.03 9.78 26.28
N PRO A 152 -5.21 9.39 26.81
CA PRO A 152 -5.72 9.99 28.02
C PRO A 152 -4.77 9.68 29.17
N SER A 153 -4.46 10.71 29.96
CA SER A 153 -3.71 10.60 31.21
C SER A 153 -4.53 9.95 32.32
#